data_AF-A0A2E7HRZ4-F1
#
_entry.id   AF-A0A2E7HRZ4-F1
#
_cell.length_a   1.000
_cell.length_b   1.000
_cell.length_c   1.000
_cell.angle_alpha   90.00
_cell.angle_beta   90.00
_cell.angle_gamma   90.00
#
_symmetry.space_group_name_H-M   'P 1'
#
loop_
_entity.id
_entity.type
_entity.pdbx_description
1 polymer ?
#
loop_
_entity_poly.entity_id
_entity_poly.type
_entity_poly.pdbx_seq_one_letter_code
_entity_poly.pdbx_strand_id
1 'polypeptide(L)'
;MSSGIWSELASHESTHVQMLDQLTVGQVDLFSKGFRSVRNFAVEDKKSTVATQAMSGLDAQELTFALEGSLVGDFVNACHLEIKLPALEDVADTSLTSYVWAVGFAMIDSVSLHIEGQEVEKLSGDYMELHDELHRKPGQALQEAVFKYDRVTVPELAALSKTARTLYVPLPFFFTRGPHCILPVGKHFDAMIGRTVKVEVHCQLRAIDQIAIALPLRGGTAITAPAGLDWSKISVQLYVQQIYLEEAESKAMWMSSGSTGSYRAMCTTVQALHGKSSVYPNLDGSGTIDRKKIPLRFPTKNIIFAIADQERLGRTVAVDAAPFGSGGVSALYGTKSLHATGSDSDWNAVKSGSKDLATISQSGSDVGDLRSSGDVKEWRADGQAGALFLPGNRFDYRAAKDGVECEPVKTFSLKLNAQERVNTNLQPSYLRTVQTLAFNNRPRKGIYTYSFALDSSSPYPTGTVNFSRIHNRDLRIVANGNHGAAGDSVKELILYAESINIFEIAAGKTAGQFAYTA
;
A
#
# COMPACT_ATOMS: atom_id res chain seq x y z
N MET A 1 33.23 -60.71 35.01
CA MET A 1 31.96 -59.95 35.17
C MET A 1 32.16 -58.59 34.53
N SER A 2 31.12 -58.10 33.86
CA SER A 2 31.09 -57.27 32.65
C SER A 2 31.88 -55.94 32.68
N SER A 3 32.72 -55.75 31.66
CA SER A 3 33.28 -54.47 31.19
C SER A 3 32.24 -53.59 30.46
N GLY A 4 30.95 -53.77 30.74
CA GLY A 4 29.84 -53.18 29.98
C GLY A 4 29.05 -52.10 30.72
N ILE A 5 29.47 -51.65 31.90
CA ILE A 5 28.68 -50.69 32.72
C ILE A 5 29.41 -49.35 32.93
N TRP A 6 30.70 -49.24 32.59
CA TRP A 6 31.46 -47.98 32.75
C TRP A 6 31.72 -47.24 31.43
N SER A 7 31.34 -47.78 30.27
CA SER A 7 31.49 -47.10 28.97
C SER A 7 30.20 -46.41 28.47
N GLU A 8 29.05 -46.64 29.09
CA GLU A 8 27.77 -46.02 28.68
C GLU A 8 27.42 -44.74 29.44
N LEU A 9 28.18 -44.37 30.48
CA LEU A 9 27.95 -43.11 31.20
C LEU A 9 28.83 -41.94 30.70
N ALA A 10 29.85 -42.20 29.87
CA ALA A 10 30.79 -41.18 29.39
C ALA A 10 30.57 -40.72 27.94
N SER A 11 29.61 -41.32 27.22
CA SER A 11 29.33 -40.99 25.81
C SER A 11 28.18 -39.99 25.62
N HIS A 12 27.40 -39.69 26.67
CA HIS A 12 26.30 -38.72 26.59
C HIS A 12 26.65 -37.31 27.08
N GLU A 13 27.78 -37.12 27.77
CA GLU A 13 28.24 -35.78 28.16
C GLU A 13 29.16 -35.13 27.11
N SER A 14 29.81 -35.89 26.22
CA SER A 14 30.88 -35.32 25.39
C SER A 14 30.37 -34.36 24.30
N THR A 15 29.23 -34.61 23.66
CA THR A 15 28.74 -33.73 22.58
C THR A 15 28.03 -32.48 23.11
N HIS A 16 27.31 -32.60 24.23
CA HIS A 16 26.61 -31.48 24.84
C HIS A 16 27.56 -30.58 25.66
N VAL A 17 28.58 -31.16 26.31
CA VAL A 17 29.65 -30.40 26.98
C VAL A 17 30.59 -29.78 25.94
N GLN A 18 30.91 -30.44 24.81
CA GLN A 18 31.69 -29.82 23.73
C GLN A 18 30.95 -28.66 23.05
N MET A 19 29.63 -28.73 22.89
CA MET A 19 28.84 -27.59 22.38
C MET A 19 28.77 -26.43 23.38
N LEU A 20 28.71 -26.71 24.69
CA LEU A 20 28.82 -25.66 25.71
C LEU A 20 30.23 -25.05 25.75
N ASP A 21 31.27 -25.85 25.55
CA ASP A 21 32.67 -25.40 25.58
C ASP A 21 33.04 -24.59 24.31
N GLN A 22 32.37 -24.83 23.18
CA GLN A 22 32.49 -23.97 22.00
C GLN A 22 31.77 -22.63 22.15
N LEU A 23 30.76 -22.55 23.03
CA LEU A 23 30.07 -21.30 23.34
C LEU A 23 30.82 -20.46 24.40
N THR A 24 31.60 -21.09 25.28
CA THR A 24 32.42 -20.39 26.30
C THR A 24 33.70 -19.78 25.74
N VAL A 25 34.20 -20.23 24.57
CA VAL A 25 35.48 -19.78 23.99
C VAL A 25 35.32 -18.61 23.00
N GLY A 26 34.10 -18.17 22.67
CA GLY A 26 33.88 -16.93 21.92
C GLY A 26 34.44 -16.89 20.49
N GLN A 27 34.86 -18.03 19.94
CA GLN A 27 35.25 -18.14 18.53
C GLN A 27 34.05 -18.59 17.70
N VAL A 28 33.49 -17.67 16.93
CA VAL A 28 32.53 -18.00 15.87
C VAL A 28 33.32 -18.57 14.69
N ASP A 29 33.10 -19.84 14.36
CA ASP A 29 33.63 -20.44 13.14
C ASP A 29 32.76 -19.99 11.95
N LEU A 30 33.38 -19.31 10.98
CA LEU A 30 32.72 -18.81 9.77
C LEU A 30 32.31 -19.94 8.80
N PHE A 31 32.83 -21.15 8.99
CA PHE A 31 32.59 -22.28 8.10
C PHE A 31 31.69 -23.36 8.73
N SER A 32 31.51 -23.35 10.05
CA SER A 32 30.57 -24.24 10.74
C SER A 32 29.18 -23.60 10.80
N LYS A 33 28.29 -24.06 9.92
CA LYS A 33 26.86 -23.69 9.97
C LYS A 33 26.11 -24.62 10.91
N GLY A 34 25.91 -24.18 12.15
CA GLY A 34 25.01 -24.85 13.08
C GLY A 34 23.54 -24.68 12.63
N PHE A 35 22.92 -25.75 12.14
CA PHE A 35 21.47 -25.75 11.89
C PHE A 35 20.73 -26.09 13.19
N ARG A 36 19.69 -25.31 13.50
CA ARG A 36 18.73 -25.68 14.54
C ARG A 36 17.56 -26.41 13.88
N SER A 37 17.19 -27.56 14.43
CA SER A 37 15.94 -28.20 14.04
C SER A 37 14.79 -27.24 14.33
N VAL A 38 13.99 -26.95 13.32
CA VAL A 38 12.79 -26.12 13.44
C VAL A 38 11.58 -27.01 13.69
N ARG A 39 10.54 -26.42 14.27
CA ARG A 39 9.25 -27.08 14.44
C ARG A 39 8.57 -27.26 13.08
N ASN A 40 7.85 -28.36 12.92
CA ASN A 40 7.10 -28.62 11.71
C ASN A 40 5.87 -27.72 11.68
N PHE A 41 5.67 -27.02 10.58
CA PHE A 41 4.43 -26.31 10.31
C PHE A 41 4.13 -26.33 8.81
N ALA A 42 2.85 -26.20 8.47
CA ALA A 42 2.40 -26.06 7.09
C ALA A 42 1.62 -24.76 6.94
N VAL A 43 1.59 -24.23 5.72
CA VAL A 43 0.91 -22.98 5.38
C VAL A 43 -0.07 -23.23 4.25
N GLU A 44 -1.28 -22.69 4.36
CA GLU A 44 -2.33 -22.80 3.34
C GLU A 44 -3.12 -21.50 3.24
N ASP A 45 -3.41 -21.06 2.02
CA ASP A 45 -4.31 -19.93 1.79
C ASP A 45 -5.74 -20.42 1.63
N LYS A 46 -6.66 -19.89 2.45
CA LYS A 46 -8.07 -20.30 2.45
C LYS A 46 -9.00 -19.12 2.27
N LYS A 47 -10.06 -19.33 1.49
CA LYS A 47 -11.11 -18.33 1.28
C LYS A 47 -11.98 -18.21 2.53
N SER A 48 -12.31 -16.98 2.89
CA SER A 48 -13.38 -16.68 3.85
C SER A 48 -14.74 -17.17 3.34
N THR A 49 -15.75 -17.20 4.22
CA THR A 49 -17.13 -17.39 3.76
C THR A 49 -17.62 -16.13 3.04
N VAL A 50 -18.35 -16.31 1.92
CA VAL A 50 -18.76 -15.24 1.00
C VAL A 50 -19.54 -14.16 1.74
N ALA A 51 -19.28 -12.90 1.40
CA ALA A 51 -19.90 -11.73 1.99
C ALA A 51 -21.44 -11.78 1.93
N THR A 52 -22.07 -11.27 2.98
CA THR A 52 -23.51 -11.37 3.23
C THR A 52 -24.39 -10.60 2.24
N GLN A 53 -23.83 -9.90 1.24
CA GLN A 53 -24.59 -9.04 0.32
C GLN A 53 -24.11 -9.16 -1.12
N ALA A 54 -25.07 -9.32 -2.04
CA ALA A 54 -24.83 -9.20 -3.47
C ALA A 54 -24.63 -7.70 -3.80
N MET A 55 -23.47 -7.35 -4.33
CA MET A 55 -23.19 -5.97 -4.72
C MET A 55 -23.91 -5.64 -6.02
N SER A 56 -24.49 -4.44 -6.11
CA SER A 56 -25.17 -3.99 -7.33
C SER A 56 -25.22 -2.47 -7.43
N GLY A 57 -25.41 -1.96 -8.65
CA GLY A 57 -25.44 -0.52 -8.90
C GLY A 57 -24.05 0.10 -9.00
N LEU A 58 -24.01 1.43 -8.84
CA LEU A 58 -22.81 2.26 -9.03
C LEU A 58 -22.28 2.85 -7.72
N ASP A 59 -23.14 2.96 -6.70
CA ASP A 59 -22.81 3.57 -5.42
C ASP A 59 -21.85 2.71 -4.59
N ALA A 60 -21.27 3.32 -3.55
CA ALA A 60 -20.39 2.66 -2.59
C ALA A 60 -21.05 1.39 -1.98
N GLN A 61 -20.24 0.35 -1.76
CA GLN A 61 -20.70 -0.94 -1.24
C GLN A 61 -20.01 -1.28 0.08
N GLU A 62 -20.69 -2.04 0.93
CA GLU A 62 -20.15 -2.55 2.19
C GLU A 62 -20.19 -4.08 2.20
N LEU A 63 -19.04 -4.69 2.47
CA LEU A 63 -18.86 -6.13 2.51
C LEU A 63 -18.36 -6.55 3.89
N THR A 64 -18.97 -7.58 4.45
CA THR A 64 -18.53 -8.22 5.69
C THR A 64 -18.06 -9.62 5.39
N PHE A 65 -16.80 -9.92 5.72
CA PHE A 65 -16.22 -11.25 5.59
C PHE A 65 -16.11 -11.88 6.98
N ALA A 66 -16.94 -12.88 7.24
CA ALA A 66 -16.82 -13.70 8.43
C ALA A 66 -15.77 -14.81 8.20
N LEU A 67 -14.81 -14.92 9.11
CA LEU A 67 -13.79 -15.96 9.09
C LEU A 67 -14.21 -17.22 9.87
N GLU A 68 -15.37 -17.18 10.54
CA GLU A 68 -15.95 -18.30 11.27
C GLU A 68 -16.08 -19.54 10.38
N GLY A 69 -15.58 -20.69 10.84
CA GLY A 69 -15.59 -21.96 10.10
C GLY A 69 -14.54 -22.08 8.97
N SER A 70 -14.00 -20.97 8.46
CA SER A 70 -12.86 -21.02 7.52
C SER A 70 -11.52 -21.22 8.27
N LEU A 71 -11.40 -20.69 9.48
CA LEU A 71 -10.22 -20.80 10.34
C LEU A 71 -10.11 -22.20 10.97
N VAL A 72 -9.39 -23.10 10.30
CA VAL A 72 -9.10 -24.47 10.77
C VAL A 72 -7.67 -24.57 11.30
N GLY A 73 -6.75 -23.73 10.81
CA GLY A 73 -5.39 -23.63 11.32
C GLY A 73 -5.28 -23.00 12.70
N ASP A 74 -4.05 -22.93 13.22
CA ASP A 74 -3.73 -22.42 14.55
C ASP A 74 -3.37 -20.92 14.53
N PHE A 75 -2.83 -20.42 13.41
CA PHE A 75 -2.52 -19.00 13.25
C PHE A 75 -2.94 -18.45 11.91
N VAL A 76 -3.07 -17.13 11.85
CA VAL A 76 -3.15 -16.34 10.63
C VAL A 76 -1.95 -15.38 10.56
N ASN A 77 -1.32 -15.31 9.37
CA ASN A 77 -0.14 -14.46 9.13
C ASN A 77 -0.28 -13.59 7.86
N ALA A 78 -1.20 -13.90 6.94
CA ALA A 78 -1.43 -13.06 5.77
C ALA A 78 -2.91 -12.94 5.44
N CYS A 79 -3.28 -11.83 4.82
CA CYS A 79 -4.65 -11.49 4.49
C CYS A 79 -4.67 -10.70 3.18
N HIS A 80 -5.40 -11.18 2.18
CA HIS A 80 -5.43 -10.60 0.84
C HIS A 80 -6.86 -10.54 0.31
N LEU A 81 -7.21 -9.46 -0.38
CA LEU A 81 -8.48 -9.30 -1.08
C LEU A 81 -8.32 -9.72 -2.54
N GLU A 82 -8.99 -10.79 -2.96
CA GLU A 82 -9.13 -11.16 -4.37
C GLU A 82 -10.24 -10.31 -4.99
N ILE A 83 -9.90 -9.55 -6.02
CA ILE A 83 -10.84 -8.71 -6.77
C ILE A 83 -10.79 -9.13 -8.23
N LYS A 84 -11.91 -9.59 -8.78
CA LYS A 84 -12.02 -9.92 -10.21
C LYS A 84 -12.65 -8.75 -10.94
N LEU A 85 -11.85 -8.10 -11.77
CA LEU A 85 -12.25 -6.98 -12.61
C LEU A 85 -12.64 -7.48 -14.00
N PRO A 86 -13.81 -7.08 -14.53
CA PRO A 86 -14.18 -7.37 -15.91
C PRO A 86 -13.33 -6.57 -16.90
N ALA A 87 -13.30 -7.01 -18.15
CA ALA A 87 -12.78 -6.18 -19.23
C ALA A 87 -13.68 -4.95 -19.42
N LEU A 88 -13.06 -3.78 -19.62
CA LEU A 88 -13.80 -2.55 -19.93
C LEU A 88 -13.97 -2.39 -21.44
N GLU A 89 -15.15 -1.93 -21.82
CA GLU A 89 -15.48 -1.50 -23.18
C GLU A 89 -15.50 0.02 -23.26
N ASP A 90 -15.11 0.55 -24.42
CA ASP A 90 -15.16 1.99 -24.65
C ASP A 90 -16.62 2.45 -24.81
N VAL A 91 -16.97 3.58 -24.16
CA VAL A 91 -18.32 4.16 -24.21
C VAL A 91 -18.70 4.59 -25.63
N ALA A 92 -17.70 5.06 -26.38
CA ALA A 92 -17.78 5.44 -27.79
C ALA A 92 -16.39 5.36 -28.44
N ASP A 93 -16.32 5.37 -29.78
CA ASP A 93 -15.06 5.39 -30.56
C ASP A 93 -14.15 6.59 -30.23
N THR A 94 -14.73 7.63 -29.61
CA THR A 94 -14.03 8.84 -29.17
C THR A 94 -13.74 8.85 -27.66
N SER A 95 -13.82 7.71 -26.98
CA SER A 95 -13.53 7.59 -25.55
C SER A 95 -12.39 6.59 -25.30
N LEU A 96 -11.61 6.85 -24.27
CA LEU A 96 -10.54 5.99 -23.77
C LEU A 96 -10.91 5.55 -22.36
N THR A 97 -11.37 4.32 -22.22
CA THR A 97 -11.86 3.79 -20.95
C THR A 97 -10.76 3.04 -20.22
N SER A 98 -10.57 3.34 -18.93
CA SER A 98 -9.51 2.76 -18.12
C SER A 98 -9.91 2.64 -16.66
N TYR A 99 -9.42 1.60 -15.99
CA TYR A 99 -9.33 1.59 -14.54
C TYR A 99 -8.35 2.67 -14.07
N VAL A 100 -8.59 3.18 -12.87
CA VAL A 100 -7.69 4.09 -12.16
C VAL A 100 -6.36 3.40 -11.84
N TRP A 101 -5.28 4.17 -11.82
CA TRP A 101 -3.98 3.65 -11.39
C TRP A 101 -4.02 3.20 -9.93
N ALA A 102 -3.45 2.02 -9.64
CA ALA A 102 -3.53 1.38 -8.33
C ALA A 102 -4.98 1.09 -7.88
N VAL A 103 -5.86 0.71 -8.83
CA VAL A 103 -7.29 0.43 -8.59
C VAL A 103 -7.54 -0.49 -7.39
N GLY A 104 -6.63 -1.43 -7.09
CA GLY A 104 -6.77 -2.31 -5.93
C GLY A 104 -6.79 -1.56 -4.59
N PHE A 105 -5.98 -0.50 -4.46
CA PHE A 105 -6.02 0.38 -3.28
C PHE A 105 -7.08 1.46 -3.42
N ALA A 106 -7.24 2.04 -4.62
CA ALA A 106 -8.18 3.14 -4.85
C ALA A 106 -9.64 2.71 -4.68
N MET A 107 -9.97 1.44 -4.95
CA MET A 107 -11.30 0.85 -4.75
C MET A 107 -11.71 0.78 -3.28
N ILE A 108 -10.75 0.65 -2.37
CA ILE A 108 -10.98 0.49 -0.94
C ILE A 108 -11.08 1.88 -0.31
N ASP A 109 -12.23 2.23 0.27
CA ASP A 109 -12.31 3.41 1.13
C ASP A 109 -11.68 3.09 2.49
N SER A 110 -12.20 2.05 3.16
CA SER A 110 -11.61 1.55 4.40
C SER A 110 -11.85 0.06 4.62
N VAL A 111 -10.95 -0.56 5.38
CA VAL A 111 -11.09 -1.92 5.89
C VAL A 111 -10.88 -1.89 7.39
N SER A 112 -11.80 -2.46 8.15
CA SER A 112 -11.66 -2.65 9.59
C SER A 112 -11.63 -4.12 9.97
N LEU A 113 -10.75 -4.44 10.91
CA LEU A 113 -10.67 -5.74 11.57
C LEU A 113 -11.50 -5.69 12.84
N HIS A 114 -12.52 -6.54 12.93
CA HIS A 114 -13.35 -6.71 14.10
C HIS A 114 -13.07 -8.06 14.76
N ILE A 115 -12.84 -8.05 16.06
CA ILE A 115 -12.70 -9.27 16.86
C ILE A 115 -13.71 -9.17 18.00
N GLU A 116 -14.61 -10.15 18.13
CA GLU A 116 -15.73 -10.10 19.08
C GLU A 116 -16.63 -8.86 18.93
N GLY A 117 -16.79 -8.37 17.70
CA GLY A 117 -17.53 -7.15 17.38
C GLY A 117 -16.79 -5.85 17.68
N GLN A 118 -15.65 -5.87 18.38
CA GLN A 118 -14.85 -4.69 18.65
C GLN A 118 -13.93 -4.36 17.45
N GLU A 119 -13.93 -3.11 17.00
CA GLU A 119 -12.96 -2.62 16.00
C GLU A 119 -11.55 -2.59 16.63
N VAL A 120 -10.64 -3.41 16.11
CA VAL A 120 -9.26 -3.51 16.57
C VAL A 120 -8.36 -2.57 15.76
N GLU A 121 -8.52 -2.59 14.43
CA GLU A 121 -7.70 -1.79 13.53
C GLU A 121 -8.53 -1.38 12.32
N LYS A 122 -8.35 -0.13 11.87
CA LYS A 122 -8.99 0.40 10.66
C LYS A 122 -7.94 1.02 9.75
N LEU A 123 -7.91 0.55 8.51
CA LEU A 123 -6.98 0.95 7.46
C LEU A 123 -7.76 1.58 6.30
N SER A 124 -7.20 2.60 5.65
CA SER A 124 -7.77 3.20 4.45
C SER A 124 -6.99 2.77 3.20
N GLY A 125 -7.64 2.79 2.03
CA GLY A 125 -6.95 2.50 0.76
C GLY A 125 -5.75 3.44 0.51
N ASP A 126 -5.89 4.73 0.86
CA ASP A 126 -4.79 5.69 0.75
C ASP A 126 -3.62 5.35 1.67
N TYR A 127 -3.89 4.87 2.90
CA TYR A 127 -2.82 4.38 3.79
C TYR A 127 -2.12 3.16 3.20
N MET A 128 -2.89 2.22 2.64
CA MET A 128 -2.31 1.00 2.05
C MET A 128 -1.36 1.33 0.90
N GLU A 129 -1.68 2.35 0.10
CA GLU A 129 -0.81 2.84 -0.96
C GLU A 129 0.49 3.46 -0.42
N LEU A 130 0.37 4.33 0.60
CA LEU A 130 1.53 4.94 1.28
C LEU A 130 2.39 3.89 1.99
N HIS A 131 1.75 2.90 2.61
CA HIS A 131 2.39 1.81 3.32
C HIS A 131 3.19 0.94 2.34
N ASP A 132 2.62 0.58 1.19
CA ASP A 132 3.31 -0.13 0.11
C ASP A 132 4.53 0.63 -0.41
N GLU A 133 4.45 1.96 -0.57
CA GLU A 133 5.59 2.77 -1.01
C GLU A 133 6.77 2.74 -0.01
N LEU A 134 6.48 2.69 1.29
CA LEU A 134 7.49 2.79 2.36
C LEU A 134 8.03 1.42 2.83
N HIS A 135 7.15 0.45 3.07
CA HIS A 135 7.47 -0.78 3.80
C HIS A 135 7.85 -1.96 2.89
N ARG A 136 7.51 -1.86 1.60
CA ARG A 136 7.78 -2.89 0.61
C ARG A 136 9.28 -3.14 0.45
N LYS A 137 9.67 -4.40 0.24
CA LYS A 137 11.06 -4.75 -0.05
C LYS A 137 11.43 -4.39 -1.50
N PRO A 138 12.65 -3.89 -1.76
CA PRO A 138 13.13 -3.68 -3.12
C PRO A 138 12.96 -4.95 -3.98
N GLY A 139 12.45 -4.80 -5.20
CA GLY A 139 12.18 -5.92 -6.12
C GLY A 139 10.82 -6.62 -5.97
N GLN A 140 10.05 -6.36 -4.90
CA GLN A 140 8.74 -6.97 -4.67
C GLN A 140 7.59 -5.99 -4.96
N ALA A 141 7.65 -5.28 -6.08
CA ALA A 141 6.60 -4.33 -6.49
C ALA A 141 5.28 -5.06 -6.74
N LEU A 142 4.19 -4.63 -6.09
CA LEU A 142 2.89 -5.32 -6.22
C LEU A 142 2.35 -5.27 -7.65
N GLN A 143 2.64 -4.22 -8.42
CA GLN A 143 2.30 -4.05 -9.84
C GLN A 143 0.94 -4.66 -10.22
N GLU A 144 0.93 -5.84 -10.84
CA GLU A 144 -0.27 -6.52 -11.31
C GLU A 144 -1.26 -6.86 -10.19
N ALA A 145 -0.76 -7.15 -8.97
CA ALA A 145 -1.58 -7.51 -7.83
C ALA A 145 -2.53 -6.39 -7.38
N VAL A 146 -2.22 -5.12 -7.71
CA VAL A 146 -3.01 -3.94 -7.33
C VAL A 146 -3.24 -2.97 -8.50
N PHE A 147 -2.83 -3.33 -9.71
CA PHE A 147 -2.86 -2.48 -10.91
C PHE A 147 -2.01 -1.19 -10.79
N LYS A 148 -0.86 -1.28 -10.12
CA LYS A 148 0.07 -0.17 -9.84
C LYS A 148 1.33 -0.29 -10.69
N TYR A 149 1.20 -0.03 -11.98
CA TYR A 149 2.32 -0.10 -12.91
C TYR A 149 3.18 1.17 -12.86
N ASP A 150 4.49 1.01 -12.84
CA ASP A 150 5.42 2.13 -12.90
C ASP A 150 5.60 2.61 -14.35
N ARG A 151 5.78 3.92 -14.53
CA ARG A 151 6.07 4.58 -15.83
C ARG A 151 5.07 4.31 -16.97
N VAL A 152 3.86 3.90 -16.65
CA VAL A 152 2.79 3.67 -17.64
C VAL A 152 2.14 4.98 -18.09
N THR A 153 1.75 5.02 -19.37
CA THR A 153 0.95 6.10 -19.97
C THR A 153 -0.55 5.81 -19.87
N VAL A 154 -1.39 6.83 -20.03
CA VAL A 154 -2.85 6.64 -19.97
C VAL A 154 -3.38 5.71 -21.07
N PRO A 155 -2.92 5.79 -22.34
CA PRO A 155 -3.31 4.82 -23.37
C PRO A 155 -2.90 3.37 -23.06
N GLU A 156 -1.72 3.17 -22.45
CA GLU A 156 -1.27 1.85 -22.00
C GLU A 156 -2.14 1.32 -20.86
N LEU A 157 -2.51 2.18 -19.89
CA LEU A 157 -3.40 1.83 -18.79
C LEU A 157 -4.80 1.41 -19.30
N ALA A 158 -5.31 2.15 -20.29
CA ALA A 158 -6.56 1.83 -20.97
C ALA A 158 -6.47 0.50 -21.73
N ALA A 159 -5.38 0.26 -22.46
CA ALA A 159 -5.15 -1.01 -23.14
C ALA A 159 -5.11 -2.20 -22.15
N LEU A 160 -4.45 -2.01 -20.99
CA LEU A 160 -4.43 -3.03 -19.93
C LEU A 160 -5.83 -3.29 -19.34
N SER A 161 -6.70 -2.28 -19.32
CA SER A 161 -8.06 -2.33 -18.79
C SER A 161 -9.06 -3.06 -19.70
N LYS A 162 -8.70 -3.30 -20.97
CA LYS A 162 -9.51 -4.08 -21.93
C LYS A 162 -9.43 -5.59 -21.70
N THR A 163 -8.62 -6.05 -20.76
CA THR A 163 -8.50 -7.46 -20.38
C THR A 163 -9.06 -7.66 -18.98
N ALA A 164 -9.89 -8.69 -18.80
CA ALA A 164 -10.34 -9.09 -17.48
C ALA A 164 -9.15 -9.53 -16.62
N ARG A 165 -9.12 -9.14 -15.35
CA ARG A 165 -7.97 -9.35 -14.45
C ARG A 165 -8.42 -9.73 -13.05
N THR A 166 -7.59 -10.50 -12.37
CA THR A 166 -7.74 -10.80 -10.95
C THR A 166 -6.63 -10.10 -10.18
N LEU A 167 -7.00 -9.23 -9.24
CA LEU A 167 -6.10 -8.53 -8.34
C LEU A 167 -6.06 -9.26 -6.99
N TYR A 168 -4.92 -9.21 -6.31
CA TYR A 168 -4.71 -9.76 -4.98
C TYR A 168 -4.13 -8.66 -4.08
N VAL A 169 -5.00 -7.88 -3.44
CA VAL A 169 -4.62 -6.70 -2.66
C VAL A 169 -4.23 -7.12 -1.24
N PRO A 170 -2.97 -6.98 -0.80
CA PRO A 170 -2.57 -7.32 0.55
C PRO A 170 -3.16 -6.31 1.57
N LEU A 171 -3.69 -6.83 2.68
CA LEU A 171 -4.22 -6.02 3.77
C LEU A 171 -3.19 -5.94 4.91
N PRO A 172 -2.53 -4.77 5.14
CA PRO A 172 -1.39 -4.67 6.06
C PRO A 172 -1.82 -4.52 7.53
N PHE A 173 -2.66 -5.43 8.02
CA PHE A 173 -3.03 -5.50 9.44
C PHE A 173 -1.82 -5.83 10.32
N PHE A 174 -1.92 -5.58 11.62
CA PHE A 174 -0.82 -5.82 12.56
C PHE A 174 -0.22 -7.23 12.50
N PHE A 175 -1.03 -8.27 12.24
CA PHE A 175 -0.59 -9.67 12.14
C PHE A 175 0.01 -10.05 10.79
N THR A 176 0.13 -9.12 9.84
CA THR A 176 0.70 -9.37 8.50
C THR A 176 2.07 -8.73 8.29
N ARG A 177 2.55 -7.98 9.29
CA ARG A 177 3.77 -7.16 9.18
C ARG A 177 5.07 -7.96 9.28
N GLY A 178 5.02 -9.22 9.67
CA GLY A 178 6.20 -10.07 9.77
C GLY A 178 5.89 -11.45 10.31
N PRO A 179 6.85 -12.39 10.23
CA PRO A 179 6.62 -13.81 10.51
C PRO A 179 6.28 -14.12 11.98
N HIS A 180 6.57 -13.20 12.89
CA HIS A 180 6.27 -13.33 14.32
C HIS A 180 5.03 -12.55 14.75
N CYS A 181 4.46 -11.77 13.84
CA CYS A 181 3.16 -11.14 14.02
C CYS A 181 2.13 -12.16 13.56
N ILE A 182 1.33 -12.67 14.50
CA ILE A 182 0.36 -13.71 14.20
C ILE A 182 -0.95 -13.37 14.90
N LEU A 183 -2.06 -13.72 14.27
CA LEU A 183 -3.37 -13.73 14.93
C LEU A 183 -3.69 -15.18 15.29
N PRO A 184 -3.78 -15.53 16.59
CA PRO A 184 -4.11 -16.88 16.98
C PRO A 184 -5.58 -17.18 16.76
N VAL A 185 -5.82 -18.37 16.21
CA VAL A 185 -7.14 -18.87 15.83
C VAL A 185 -7.18 -20.38 16.08
N GLY A 186 -8.34 -20.99 15.86
CA GLY A 186 -8.47 -22.45 15.82
C GLY A 186 -8.75 -23.11 17.17
N LYS A 187 -8.91 -24.43 17.11
CA LYS A 187 -9.56 -25.21 18.18
C LYS A 187 -8.80 -25.22 19.50
N HIS A 188 -7.47 -25.30 19.47
CA HIS A 188 -6.67 -25.35 20.71
C HIS A 188 -6.60 -23.98 21.39
N PHE A 189 -6.58 -22.91 20.61
CA PHE A 189 -6.69 -21.54 21.12
C PHE A 189 -8.08 -21.28 21.72
N ASP A 190 -9.15 -21.67 21.01
CA ASP A 190 -10.52 -21.60 21.52
C ASP A 190 -10.69 -22.39 22.82
N ALA A 191 -10.05 -23.56 22.94
CA ALA A 191 -10.05 -24.37 24.16
C ALA A 191 -9.32 -23.69 25.33
N MET A 192 -8.23 -22.96 25.05
CA MET A 192 -7.50 -22.17 26.05
C MET A 192 -8.34 -21.02 26.61
N ILE A 193 -9.12 -20.34 25.75
CA ILE A 193 -9.95 -19.20 26.14
C ILE A 193 -11.32 -19.65 26.68
N GLY A 194 -11.77 -20.85 26.30
CA GLY A 194 -13.07 -21.41 26.69
C GLY A 194 -14.23 -20.95 25.81
N ARG A 195 -13.96 -20.33 24.66
CA ARG A 195 -14.96 -19.86 23.68
C ARG A 195 -14.34 -19.71 22.29
N THR A 196 -15.16 -19.79 21.25
CA THR A 196 -14.73 -19.51 19.88
C THR A 196 -14.57 -18.01 19.66
N VAL A 197 -13.41 -17.61 19.14
CA VAL A 197 -13.13 -16.21 18.84
C VAL A 197 -13.71 -15.83 17.47
N LYS A 198 -14.64 -14.88 17.44
CA LYS A 198 -15.26 -14.35 16.23
C LYS A 198 -14.36 -13.30 15.60
N VAL A 199 -13.92 -13.53 14.37
CA VAL A 199 -13.09 -12.60 13.59
C VAL A 199 -13.83 -12.25 12.30
N GLU A 200 -14.00 -10.95 12.10
CA GLU A 200 -14.67 -10.38 10.93
C GLU A 200 -13.81 -9.28 10.31
N VAL A 201 -13.85 -9.19 9.00
CA VAL A 201 -13.23 -8.09 8.26
C VAL A 201 -14.32 -7.34 7.52
N HIS A 202 -14.50 -6.07 7.85
CA HIS A 202 -15.51 -5.20 7.25
C HIS A 202 -14.79 -4.32 6.22
N CYS A 203 -15.27 -4.29 4.99
CA CYS A 203 -14.67 -3.57 3.88
C CYS A 203 -15.69 -2.62 3.26
N GLN A 204 -15.35 -1.33 3.23
CA GLN A 204 -16.10 -0.28 2.56
C GLN A 204 -15.42 0.04 1.23
N LEU A 205 -16.14 -0.17 0.13
CA LEU A 205 -15.69 0.09 -1.23
C LEU A 205 -16.22 1.45 -1.70
N ARG A 206 -15.44 2.16 -2.51
CA ARG A 206 -15.84 3.45 -3.11
C ARG A 206 -16.91 3.26 -4.18
N ALA A 207 -17.45 4.34 -4.75
CA ALA A 207 -18.36 4.24 -5.88
C ALA A 207 -17.59 3.92 -7.20
N ILE A 208 -18.28 3.33 -8.19
CA ILE A 208 -17.66 2.87 -9.45
C ILE A 208 -17.04 4.02 -10.25
N ASP A 209 -17.64 5.20 -10.20
CA ASP A 209 -17.15 6.42 -10.86
C ASP A 209 -15.75 6.86 -10.39
N GLN A 210 -15.33 6.45 -9.18
CA GLN A 210 -14.00 6.71 -8.63
C GLN A 210 -12.97 5.61 -8.93
N ILE A 211 -13.40 4.49 -9.54
CA ILE A 211 -12.60 3.28 -9.74
C ILE A 211 -12.22 3.14 -11.21
N ALA A 212 -13.12 3.54 -12.12
CA ALA A 212 -12.90 3.48 -13.55
C ALA A 212 -13.50 4.71 -14.24
N ILE A 213 -12.83 5.16 -15.30
CA ILE A 213 -13.20 6.40 -16.00
C ILE A 213 -13.18 6.19 -17.52
N ALA A 214 -13.98 6.97 -18.23
CA ALA A 214 -13.93 7.12 -19.67
C ALA A 214 -13.47 8.55 -20.04
N LEU A 215 -12.31 8.65 -20.68
CA LEU A 215 -11.71 9.92 -21.09
C LEU A 215 -12.08 10.28 -22.54
N PRO A 216 -12.53 11.50 -22.83
CA PRO A 216 -12.82 11.92 -24.20
C PRO A 216 -11.53 12.16 -25.03
N LEU A 217 -11.44 11.57 -26.23
CA LEU A 217 -10.29 11.66 -27.13
C LEU A 217 -10.38 12.79 -28.18
N ARG A 218 -11.53 13.47 -28.32
CA ARG A 218 -11.76 14.49 -29.38
C ARG A 218 -12.71 15.62 -28.93
N GLY A 219 -12.23 16.54 -28.09
CA GLY A 219 -12.96 17.78 -27.77
C GLY A 219 -14.20 17.64 -26.89
N GLY A 220 -14.48 16.44 -26.37
CA GLY A 220 -15.43 16.27 -25.29
C GLY A 220 -14.82 16.78 -23.99
N THR A 221 -15.59 17.52 -23.20
CA THR A 221 -15.13 18.02 -21.89
C THR A 221 -15.49 17.08 -20.76
N ALA A 222 -16.55 16.27 -20.88
CA ALA A 222 -17.08 15.44 -19.78
C ALA A 222 -16.35 14.09 -19.64
N ILE A 223 -15.94 13.76 -18.40
CA ILE A 223 -15.53 12.39 -18.03
C ILE A 223 -16.77 11.66 -17.52
N THR A 224 -16.98 10.46 -18.01
CA THR A 224 -18.13 9.62 -17.66
C THR A 224 -17.68 8.30 -17.06
N ALA A 225 -18.59 7.64 -16.33
CA ALA A 225 -18.40 6.25 -15.95
C ALA A 225 -18.29 5.34 -17.20
N PRO A 226 -17.54 4.23 -17.13
CA PRO A 226 -17.50 3.23 -18.21
C PRO A 226 -18.89 2.67 -18.54
N ALA A 227 -19.12 2.33 -19.80
CA ALA A 227 -20.38 1.78 -20.24
C ALA A 227 -20.58 0.37 -19.64
N GLY A 228 -21.69 0.18 -18.92
CA GLY A 228 -22.11 -1.13 -18.43
C GLY A 228 -21.22 -1.71 -17.32
N LEU A 229 -20.32 -0.95 -16.69
CA LEU A 229 -19.64 -1.39 -15.47
C LEU A 229 -20.54 -1.14 -14.26
N ASP A 230 -20.79 -2.19 -13.49
CA ASP A 230 -21.51 -2.11 -12.22
C ASP A 230 -20.85 -3.04 -11.19
N TRP A 231 -21.27 -2.91 -9.94
CA TRP A 231 -20.80 -3.76 -8.86
C TRP A 231 -21.19 -5.24 -9.00
N SER A 232 -22.20 -5.57 -9.81
CA SER A 232 -22.63 -6.96 -10.03
C SER A 232 -21.62 -7.75 -10.89
N LYS A 233 -20.81 -7.04 -11.70
CA LYS A 233 -19.77 -7.63 -12.54
C LYS A 233 -18.42 -7.81 -11.84
N ILE A 234 -18.26 -7.27 -10.63
CA ILE A 234 -17.03 -7.36 -9.84
C ILE A 234 -17.23 -8.38 -8.72
N SER A 235 -16.34 -9.37 -8.64
CA SER A 235 -16.34 -10.33 -7.53
C SER A 235 -15.23 -9.96 -6.55
N VAL A 236 -15.57 -9.88 -5.27
CA VAL A 236 -14.62 -9.60 -4.19
C VAL A 236 -14.65 -10.72 -3.17
N GLN A 237 -13.49 -11.28 -2.84
CA GLN A 237 -13.36 -12.39 -1.88
C GLN A 237 -12.13 -12.18 -0.99
N LEU A 238 -12.25 -12.47 0.30
CA LEU A 238 -11.12 -12.39 1.22
C LEU A 238 -10.42 -13.75 1.35
N TYR A 239 -9.10 -13.77 1.17
CA TYR A 239 -8.20 -14.89 1.44
C TYR A 239 -7.39 -14.63 2.70
N VAL A 240 -7.21 -15.70 3.48
CA VAL A 240 -6.45 -15.68 4.71
C VAL A 240 -5.47 -16.83 4.70
N GLN A 241 -4.19 -16.53 4.95
CA GLN A 241 -3.15 -17.52 5.07
C GLN A 241 -3.13 -18.08 6.49
N GLN A 242 -3.38 -19.38 6.60
CA GLN A 242 -3.42 -20.12 7.85
C GLN A 242 -2.14 -20.95 8.03
N ILE A 243 -1.68 -21.04 9.27
CA ILE A 243 -0.54 -21.87 9.67
C ILE A 243 -1.08 -23.03 10.51
N TYR A 244 -0.67 -24.23 10.17
CA TYR A 244 -0.99 -25.46 10.89
C TYR A 244 0.23 -25.93 11.66
N LEU A 245 0.03 -26.20 12.95
CA LEU A 245 1.02 -26.85 13.79
C LEU A 245 0.65 -28.31 14.03
N GLU A 246 1.62 -29.10 14.49
CA GLU A 246 1.33 -30.41 15.05
C GLU A 246 0.49 -30.24 16.34
N GLU A 247 -0.45 -31.16 16.56
CA GLU A 247 -1.40 -31.09 17.69
C GLU A 247 -0.69 -30.96 19.04
N ALA A 248 0.39 -31.73 19.25
CA ALA A 248 1.17 -31.69 20.48
C ALA A 248 1.81 -30.31 20.70
N GLU A 249 2.23 -29.64 19.63
CA GLU A 249 2.87 -28.33 19.70
C GLU A 249 1.87 -27.21 19.92
N SER A 250 0.74 -27.22 19.19
CA SER A 250 -0.34 -26.26 19.39
C SER A 250 -0.84 -26.33 20.84
N LYS A 251 -1.09 -27.54 21.34
CA LYS A 251 -1.45 -27.77 22.75
C LYS A 251 -0.36 -27.28 23.70
N ALA A 252 0.90 -27.63 23.47
CA ALA A 252 1.99 -27.20 24.33
C ALA A 252 2.11 -25.67 24.36
N MET A 253 1.94 -24.99 23.23
CA MET A 253 2.02 -23.54 23.17
C MET A 253 0.92 -22.86 23.99
N TRP A 254 -0.31 -23.37 23.88
CA TRP A 254 -1.46 -22.79 24.57
C TRP A 254 -1.60 -23.23 26.05
N MET A 255 -1.09 -24.41 26.40
CA MET A 255 -1.18 -24.96 27.76
C MET A 255 0.08 -24.71 28.63
N SER A 256 1.24 -24.43 28.05
CA SER A 256 2.47 -24.13 28.82
C SER A 256 2.55 -22.69 29.34
N SER A 257 1.71 -21.79 28.81
CA SER A 257 1.53 -20.44 29.33
C SER A 257 0.69 -20.50 30.61
N GLY A 258 1.37 -20.69 31.75
CA GLY A 258 0.76 -21.03 33.05
C GLY A 258 -0.50 -20.23 33.43
N SER A 259 -1.49 -20.95 33.99
CA SER A 259 -2.68 -20.54 34.78
C SER A 259 -3.51 -19.30 34.39
N THR A 260 -3.18 -18.55 33.34
CA THR A 260 -3.78 -17.23 33.09
C THR A 260 -4.49 -17.11 31.74
N GLY A 261 -4.52 -18.17 30.92
CA GLY A 261 -5.44 -18.28 29.78
C GLY A 261 -5.47 -17.06 28.85
N SER A 262 -4.32 -16.39 28.65
CA SER A 262 -4.22 -15.17 27.84
C SER A 262 -3.11 -15.24 26.79
N TYR A 263 -3.42 -14.81 25.57
CA TYR A 263 -2.47 -14.45 24.52
C TYR A 263 -2.19 -12.96 24.55
N ARG A 264 -0.92 -12.58 24.45
CA ARG A 264 -0.49 -11.17 24.39
C ARG A 264 0.59 -11.00 23.33
N ALA A 265 0.41 -10.04 22.43
CA ALA A 265 1.39 -9.70 21.40
C ALA A 265 1.54 -8.19 21.22
N MET A 266 2.73 -7.77 20.79
CA MET A 266 2.91 -6.41 20.30
C MET A 266 2.24 -6.28 18.93
N CYS A 267 1.48 -5.22 18.74
CA CYS A 267 0.83 -4.88 17.48
C CYS A 267 1.22 -3.46 17.09
N THR A 268 1.34 -3.22 15.78
CA THR A 268 1.43 -1.85 15.26
C THR A 268 0.06 -1.50 14.70
N THR A 269 -0.53 -0.44 15.25
CA THR A 269 -1.83 0.08 14.85
C THR A 269 -1.65 1.41 14.14
N VAL A 270 -2.57 1.73 13.24
CA VAL A 270 -2.54 2.95 12.44
C VAL A 270 -3.63 3.89 12.89
N GLN A 271 -3.27 5.15 13.15
CA GLN A 271 -4.24 6.20 13.43
C GLN A 271 -4.24 7.21 12.30
N ALA A 272 -5.39 7.39 11.65
CA ALA A 272 -5.62 8.52 10.77
C ALA A 272 -5.80 9.80 11.60
N LEU A 273 -5.05 10.85 11.26
CA LEU A 273 -5.11 12.14 11.91
C LEU A 273 -5.81 13.21 11.05
N HIS A 274 -6.29 12.80 9.86
CA HIS A 274 -7.14 13.57 8.98
C HIS A 274 -8.61 13.13 9.15
N GLY A 275 -9.57 13.98 8.77
CA GLY A 275 -11.00 13.63 8.81
C GLY A 275 -11.57 13.60 7.40
N LYS A 276 -12.53 12.69 7.13
CA LYS A 276 -13.22 12.54 5.82
C LYS A 276 -13.86 13.85 5.30
N SER A 277 -14.09 14.84 6.17
CA SER A 277 -14.69 16.15 5.86
C SER A 277 -13.81 17.34 6.23
N SER A 278 -12.48 17.18 6.28
CA SER A 278 -11.62 18.37 6.21
C SER A 278 -11.58 18.86 4.78
N VAL A 279 -12.65 19.51 4.32
CA VAL A 279 -12.57 20.38 3.14
C VAL A 279 -11.58 21.48 3.50
N TYR A 280 -10.55 21.58 2.68
CA TYR A 280 -9.48 22.54 2.86
C TYR A 280 -10.02 23.91 2.48
N PRO A 281 -9.87 24.93 3.34
CA PRO A 281 -10.00 26.29 2.84
C PRO A 281 -8.82 26.50 1.89
N ASN A 282 -9.14 26.60 0.59
CA ASN A 282 -8.37 27.19 -0.50
C ASN A 282 -6.85 27.20 -0.29
N LEU A 283 -6.16 26.30 -1.01
CA LEU A 283 -4.72 26.39 -1.23
C LEU A 283 -4.44 27.37 -2.37
N ASP A 284 -4.87 28.62 -2.20
CA ASP A 284 -4.66 29.77 -3.08
C ASP A 284 -3.24 30.38 -2.94
N GLY A 285 -2.23 29.53 -2.73
CA GLY A 285 -0.83 29.92 -2.97
C GLY A 285 0.10 30.05 -1.76
N SER A 286 -0.29 29.71 -0.53
CA SER A 286 0.65 29.52 0.60
C SER A 286 0.03 28.88 1.85
N GLY A 287 -0.97 28.02 1.67
CA GLY A 287 -1.75 27.44 2.77
C GLY A 287 -0.87 26.76 3.83
N THR A 288 -1.02 27.21 5.07
CA THR A 288 -0.43 26.58 6.26
C THR A 288 -1.49 25.74 6.96
N ILE A 289 -1.15 24.49 7.27
CA ILE A 289 -1.93 23.59 8.10
C ILE A 289 -1.30 23.56 9.47
N ASP A 290 -1.96 24.21 10.44
CA ASP A 290 -1.58 24.17 11.85
C ASP A 290 -2.54 23.23 12.62
N ARG A 291 -2.05 22.06 13.03
CA ARG A 291 -2.75 21.13 13.92
C ARG A 291 -2.16 21.25 15.32
N LYS A 292 -2.85 22.02 16.17
CA LYS A 292 -2.57 22.08 17.60
C LYS A 292 -3.21 20.89 18.32
N LYS A 293 -2.52 20.31 19.30
CA LYS A 293 -2.97 19.15 20.10
C LYS A 293 -3.35 17.94 19.25
N ILE A 294 -2.40 17.42 18.47
CA ILE A 294 -2.61 16.19 17.68
C ILE A 294 -3.10 15.05 18.59
N PRO A 295 -4.19 14.33 18.23
CA PRO A 295 -4.85 13.34 19.08
C PRO A 295 -4.11 11.98 19.17
N LEU A 296 -2.78 11.99 19.16
CA LEU A 296 -1.95 10.78 19.35
C LEU A 296 -1.95 10.36 20.82
N ARG A 297 -2.29 9.11 21.11
CA ARG A 297 -2.36 8.62 22.50
C ARG A 297 -1.33 7.52 22.81
N PHE A 298 -0.77 6.92 21.78
CA PHE A 298 0.08 5.74 21.91
C PHE A 298 1.57 6.07 21.64
N PRO A 299 2.50 5.17 22.01
CA PRO A 299 3.89 5.24 21.57
C PRO A 299 3.99 5.16 20.03
N THR A 300 4.31 6.27 19.39
CA THR A 300 4.31 6.38 17.92
C THR A 300 5.71 6.15 17.36
N LYS A 301 5.80 5.30 16.32
CA LYS A 301 7.02 4.96 15.58
C LYS A 301 7.35 5.99 14.51
N ASN A 302 6.34 6.41 13.76
CA ASN A 302 6.50 7.33 12.63
C ASN A 302 5.24 8.16 12.40
N ILE A 303 5.41 9.21 11.61
CA ILE A 303 4.31 9.99 11.03
C ILE A 303 4.52 9.99 9.52
N ILE A 304 3.49 9.57 8.79
CA ILE A 304 3.47 9.50 7.33
C ILE A 304 2.47 10.53 6.83
N PHE A 305 2.85 11.32 5.85
CA PHE A 305 1.95 12.32 5.28
C PHE A 305 2.18 12.57 3.80
N ALA A 306 1.10 12.95 3.14
CA ALA A 306 1.10 13.35 1.75
C ALA A 306 0.02 14.41 1.55
N ILE A 307 0.22 15.29 0.58
CA ILE A 307 -0.89 16.08 0.06
C ILE A 307 -1.50 15.22 -1.04
N ALA A 308 -2.81 15.10 -1.09
CA ALA A 308 -3.60 14.44 -2.11
C ALA A 308 -4.38 15.52 -2.86
N ASP A 309 -4.86 15.19 -4.05
CA ASP A 309 -5.80 16.02 -4.79
C ASP A 309 -7.12 15.24 -4.88
N GLN A 310 -8.19 15.79 -4.30
CA GLN A 310 -9.49 15.11 -4.25
C GLN A 310 -10.14 15.05 -5.62
N GLU A 311 -9.93 16.08 -6.45
CA GLU A 311 -10.51 16.10 -7.78
C GLU A 311 -9.97 14.96 -8.63
N ARG A 312 -8.75 14.48 -8.41
CA ARG A 312 -8.18 13.39 -9.24
C ARG A 312 -8.94 12.06 -9.17
N LEU A 313 -9.76 11.85 -8.14
CA LEU A 313 -10.62 10.66 -8.02
C LEU A 313 -11.87 10.74 -8.91
N GLY A 314 -12.26 11.92 -9.41
CA GLY A 314 -13.53 12.08 -10.14
C GLY A 314 -13.60 13.30 -11.06
N ARG A 315 -12.48 13.97 -11.36
CA ARG A 315 -12.50 15.18 -12.16
C ARG A 315 -12.94 14.83 -13.56
N THR A 316 -13.90 15.60 -14.05
CA THR A 316 -13.92 16.11 -15.41
C THR A 316 -12.67 16.97 -15.61
N VAL A 317 -11.52 16.35 -15.90
CA VAL A 317 -10.36 17.06 -16.45
C VAL A 317 -10.93 17.90 -17.58
N ALA A 318 -11.05 19.21 -17.33
CA ALA A 318 -11.01 20.17 -18.40
C ALA A 318 -9.65 19.91 -19.02
N VAL A 319 -9.66 18.99 -19.99
CA VAL A 319 -8.68 19.03 -21.05
C VAL A 319 -8.88 20.44 -21.52
N ASP A 320 -7.94 21.33 -21.19
CA ASP A 320 -8.01 22.68 -21.72
C ASP A 320 -8.35 22.52 -23.21
N ALA A 321 -9.04 23.47 -23.82
CA ALA A 321 -9.21 23.37 -25.28
C ALA A 321 -7.84 23.43 -26.01
N ALA A 322 -6.71 23.54 -25.27
CA ALA A 322 -5.37 23.83 -25.74
C ALA A 322 -4.18 22.92 -25.30
N PRO A 323 -4.28 21.72 -24.68
CA PRO A 323 -3.19 20.74 -24.69
C PRO A 323 -3.14 19.97 -26.01
N PHE A 324 -4.22 20.05 -26.81
CA PHE A 324 -4.22 19.64 -28.20
C PHE A 324 -3.87 20.84 -29.07
N GLY A 325 -2.58 21.13 -29.21
CA GLY A 325 -2.13 21.68 -30.50
C GLY A 325 -2.59 20.76 -31.63
N SER A 326 -2.48 21.19 -32.89
CA SER A 326 -2.99 20.50 -34.10
C SER A 326 -2.73 18.97 -34.25
N GLY A 327 -1.97 18.32 -33.35
CA GLY A 327 -1.71 16.88 -33.30
C GLY A 327 -2.77 16.00 -32.61
N GLY A 328 -3.74 16.53 -31.86
CA GLY A 328 -4.77 15.71 -31.22
C GLY A 328 -4.21 14.56 -30.37
N VAL A 329 -4.79 13.36 -30.44
CA VAL A 329 -4.36 12.15 -29.69
C VAL A 329 -2.88 11.78 -29.94
N SER A 330 -2.24 12.27 -31.01
CA SER A 330 -0.82 12.01 -31.27
C SER A 330 0.11 12.62 -30.21
N ALA A 331 -0.34 13.64 -29.46
CA ALA A 331 0.42 14.22 -28.36
C ALA A 331 0.50 13.30 -27.13
N LEU A 332 -0.34 12.25 -27.06
CA LEU A 332 -0.32 11.25 -25.98
C LEU A 332 0.71 10.14 -26.21
N TYR A 333 1.21 9.98 -27.43
CA TYR A 333 2.07 8.85 -27.83
C TYR A 333 3.56 9.18 -27.91
N GLY A 334 3.98 10.30 -27.32
CA GLY A 334 5.33 10.83 -27.47
C GLY A 334 5.55 11.37 -28.89
N THR A 335 6.39 12.40 -29.00
CA THR A 335 6.86 12.89 -30.29
C THR A 335 7.63 11.76 -31.00
N LYS A 336 7.43 11.60 -32.32
CA LYS A 336 8.42 10.85 -33.11
C LYS A 336 9.79 11.45 -32.82
N SER A 337 10.77 10.61 -32.46
CA SER A 337 12.16 11.04 -32.33
C SER A 337 12.54 11.81 -33.59
N LEU A 338 12.77 13.11 -33.43
CA LEU A 338 13.22 13.99 -34.49
C LEU A 338 14.75 13.87 -34.50
N HIS A 339 15.27 12.78 -35.03
CA HIS A 339 16.72 12.70 -35.22
C HIS A 339 17.11 13.63 -36.37
N ALA A 340 17.56 14.83 -36.00
CA ALA A 340 18.36 15.67 -36.86
C ALA A 340 19.64 14.91 -37.22
N THR A 341 19.92 14.91 -38.52
CA THR A 341 21.03 14.26 -39.21
C THR A 341 22.39 14.39 -38.50
N GLY A 342 22.97 13.27 -38.09
CA GLY A 342 24.32 13.18 -37.53
C GLY A 342 24.81 11.74 -37.33
N SER A 343 25.03 11.02 -38.43
CA SER A 343 25.98 9.90 -38.62
C SER A 343 26.13 8.76 -37.59
N ASP A 344 25.08 8.29 -36.91
CA ASP A 344 25.08 6.93 -36.35
C ASP A 344 23.83 6.16 -36.79
N SER A 345 24.08 5.04 -37.46
CA SER A 345 23.10 4.24 -38.18
C SER A 345 22.35 3.29 -37.25
N ASP A 346 21.11 3.64 -36.92
CA ASP A 346 20.14 2.73 -36.33
C ASP A 346 19.35 2.00 -37.44
N TRP A 347 19.03 0.72 -37.23
CA TRP A 347 18.56 -0.24 -38.25
C TRP A 347 17.24 0.15 -38.96
N ASN A 348 16.54 1.18 -38.46
CA ASN A 348 15.29 1.70 -39.03
C ASN A 348 15.48 2.82 -40.08
N ALA A 349 16.71 3.26 -40.37
CA ALA A 349 16.98 4.32 -41.35
C ALA A 349 17.31 3.83 -42.77
N VAL A 350 17.47 2.52 -43.02
CA VAL A 350 17.98 2.00 -44.31
C VAL A 350 16.87 1.53 -45.28
N LYS A 351 15.75 2.24 -45.32
CA LYS A 351 14.90 2.22 -46.54
C LYS A 351 14.55 3.63 -46.97
N SER A 352 15.50 4.27 -47.65
CA SER A 352 15.21 5.37 -48.57
C SER A 352 14.26 4.85 -49.67
N GLY A 353 12.98 5.20 -49.57
CA GLY A 353 11.98 4.83 -50.58
C GLY A 353 10.52 4.74 -50.11
N SER A 354 10.21 4.97 -48.84
CA SER A 354 8.83 4.84 -48.33
C SER A 354 8.09 6.17 -48.33
N LYS A 355 7.10 6.27 -49.21
CA LYS A 355 6.24 7.41 -49.54
C LYS A 355 5.56 8.05 -48.32
N ASP A 356 5.39 9.37 -48.39
CA ASP A 356 4.61 10.19 -47.46
C ASP A 356 3.23 9.60 -47.19
N LEU A 357 2.92 9.46 -45.91
CA LEU A 357 1.68 8.94 -45.34
C LEU A 357 0.54 9.98 -45.44
N ALA A 358 0.28 10.50 -46.65
CA ALA A 358 -0.85 11.38 -46.94
C ALA A 358 -1.94 10.69 -47.79
N THR A 359 -1.75 9.42 -48.16
CA THR A 359 -2.71 8.68 -49.02
C THR A 359 -2.76 7.20 -48.63
N ILE A 360 -3.37 6.90 -47.50
CA ILE A 360 -3.91 5.54 -47.27
C ILE A 360 -5.39 5.70 -46.92
N SER A 361 -6.20 5.65 -47.98
CA SER A 361 -7.58 5.18 -47.91
C SER A 361 -7.59 3.73 -47.42
N GLN A 362 -8.53 3.40 -46.54
CA GLN A 362 -8.72 2.07 -45.96
C GLN A 362 -8.68 0.94 -47.01
N SER A 363 -7.93 -0.12 -46.73
CA SER A 363 -8.31 -1.51 -47.05
C SER A 363 -7.31 -2.49 -46.43
N GLY A 364 -7.80 -3.50 -45.71
CA GLY A 364 -7.07 -4.74 -45.47
C GLY A 364 -6.42 -4.89 -44.10
N SER A 365 -6.81 -5.96 -43.44
CA SER A 365 -6.30 -6.57 -42.21
C SER A 365 -4.78 -6.84 -42.22
N ASP A 366 -4.07 -6.48 -41.14
CA ASP A 366 -3.46 -7.41 -40.18
C ASP A 366 -2.44 -6.70 -39.24
N VAL A 367 -2.58 -7.03 -37.96
CA VAL A 367 -1.68 -6.94 -36.78
C VAL A 367 -0.24 -6.51 -37.11
N GLY A 368 0.36 -5.44 -36.56
CA GLY A 368 0.52 -5.11 -35.15
C GLY A 368 1.99 -5.29 -34.77
N ASP A 369 2.76 -4.20 -34.71
CA ASP A 369 4.12 -4.21 -34.16
C ASP A 369 4.16 -3.37 -32.87
N LEU A 370 4.34 -4.08 -31.76
CA LEU A 370 4.62 -3.55 -30.44
C LEU A 370 5.92 -2.74 -30.47
N ARG A 371 5.86 -1.47 -30.08
CA ARG A 371 7.05 -0.64 -29.90
C ARG A 371 7.69 -0.95 -28.56
N SER A 372 9.02 -1.11 -28.57
CA SER A 372 9.79 -1.55 -27.41
C SER A 372 9.82 -0.50 -26.31
N SER A 373 9.90 -0.95 -25.06
CA SER A 373 10.00 -0.12 -23.85
C SER A 373 11.31 0.70 -23.73
N GLY A 374 12.12 0.74 -24.79
CA GLY A 374 13.38 1.49 -24.86
C GLY A 374 13.14 3.00 -24.87
N ASP A 375 12.15 3.47 -25.63
CA ASP A 375 11.85 4.91 -25.77
C ASP A 375 11.02 5.47 -24.60
N VAL A 376 10.53 4.60 -23.71
CA VAL A 376 9.91 4.97 -22.42
C VAL A 376 10.98 5.31 -21.37
N LYS A 377 12.27 5.05 -21.65
CA LYS A 377 13.37 5.28 -20.70
C LYS A 377 13.95 6.69 -20.75
N GLU A 378 13.65 7.50 -21.78
CA GLU A 378 13.92 8.94 -21.72
C GLU A 378 12.79 9.62 -20.95
N TRP A 379 13.04 9.80 -19.65
CA TRP A 379 12.18 10.57 -18.77
C TRP A 379 11.88 11.96 -19.35
N ARG A 380 10.62 12.18 -19.73
CA ARG A 380 9.83 13.40 -19.46
C ARG A 380 10.60 14.72 -19.55
N ALA A 381 11.18 15.00 -20.72
CA ALA A 381 11.77 16.30 -21.03
C ALA A 381 11.01 17.02 -22.15
N ASP A 382 9.73 16.71 -22.37
CA ASP A 382 8.93 17.40 -23.38
C ASP A 382 8.42 18.77 -22.91
N GLY A 383 8.48 19.09 -21.61
CA GLY A 383 8.23 20.44 -21.11
C GLY A 383 6.84 21.01 -21.50
N GLN A 384 5.94 20.16 -22.00
CA GLN A 384 4.59 20.55 -22.37
C GLN A 384 3.75 20.55 -21.11
N ALA A 385 3.14 21.70 -20.81
CA ALA A 385 2.06 21.80 -19.84
C ALA A 385 0.89 20.93 -20.32
N GLY A 386 0.88 19.65 -19.96
CA GLY A 386 -0.13 18.72 -20.49
C GLY A 386 0.17 17.22 -20.38
N ALA A 387 1.29 16.79 -19.77
CA ALA A 387 1.50 15.37 -19.48
C ALA A 387 0.31 14.83 -18.68
N LEU A 388 -0.52 14.02 -19.32
CA LEU A 388 -1.80 13.57 -18.78
C LEU A 388 -1.52 12.81 -17.47
N PHE A 389 -2.00 13.38 -16.35
CA PHE A 389 -1.90 12.75 -15.04
C PHE A 389 -2.49 11.34 -15.10
N LEU A 390 -1.89 10.39 -14.38
CA LEU A 390 -2.48 9.05 -14.31
C LEU A 390 -3.86 9.14 -13.65
N PRO A 391 -4.93 8.66 -14.32
CA PRO A 391 -6.28 8.64 -13.76
C PRO A 391 -6.34 8.10 -12.33
N GLY A 392 -7.01 8.83 -11.44
CA GLY A 392 -7.24 8.47 -10.03
C GLY A 392 -5.99 8.42 -9.15
N ASN A 393 -4.81 8.75 -9.67
CA ASN A 393 -3.60 8.86 -8.87
C ASN A 393 -3.59 10.17 -8.07
N ARG A 394 -4.04 10.10 -6.82
CA ARG A 394 -4.16 11.26 -5.91
C ARG A 394 -2.83 11.93 -5.58
N PHE A 395 -1.72 11.19 -5.64
CA PHE A 395 -0.38 11.66 -5.29
C PHE A 395 0.53 11.88 -6.51
N ASP A 396 -0.05 12.03 -7.71
CA ASP A 396 0.73 12.31 -8.93
C ASP A 396 1.22 13.77 -9.00
N TYR A 397 2.47 13.99 -8.67
CA TYR A 397 3.06 15.34 -8.62
C TYR A 397 4.18 15.55 -9.64
N ARG A 398 4.07 14.86 -10.77
CA ARG A 398 5.10 14.84 -11.82
C ARG A 398 5.04 16.05 -12.78
N ALA A 399 4.31 17.13 -12.46
CA ALA A 399 4.26 18.38 -13.24
C ALA A 399 3.93 19.59 -12.35
N ALA A 400 4.71 20.67 -12.48
CA ALA A 400 4.43 21.96 -11.85
C ALA A 400 3.96 23.00 -12.88
N LYS A 401 3.48 24.16 -12.39
CA LYS A 401 2.91 25.27 -13.17
C LYS A 401 3.83 25.82 -14.29
N ASP A 402 5.14 25.60 -14.17
CA ASP A 402 6.17 26.12 -15.10
C ASP A 402 7.09 25.01 -15.64
N GLY A 403 6.66 23.74 -15.61
CA GLY A 403 7.47 22.61 -16.09
C GLY A 403 8.64 22.20 -15.17
N VAL A 404 8.89 22.92 -14.07
CA VAL A 404 9.93 22.61 -13.08
C VAL A 404 9.36 21.77 -11.95
N GLU A 405 9.80 20.51 -11.81
CA GLU A 405 9.27 19.65 -10.75
C GLU A 405 9.51 20.22 -9.33
N CYS A 406 8.46 20.65 -8.64
CA CYS A 406 8.53 21.10 -7.25
C CYS A 406 7.96 20.08 -6.26
N GLU A 407 8.40 20.10 -5.01
CA GLU A 407 7.78 19.32 -3.93
C GLU A 407 6.44 19.97 -3.52
N PRO A 408 5.33 19.22 -3.35
CA PRO A 408 4.03 19.77 -2.93
C PRO A 408 4.03 20.31 -1.51
N VAL A 409 4.89 19.81 -0.62
CA VAL A 409 5.12 20.37 0.72
C VAL A 409 6.28 21.36 0.63
N LYS A 410 6.19 22.49 1.34
CA LYS A 410 7.26 23.49 1.49
C LYS A 410 8.02 23.34 2.81
N THR A 411 7.31 23.21 3.94
CA THR A 411 7.93 22.99 5.26
C THR A 411 7.09 22.07 6.14
N PHE A 412 7.75 21.36 7.04
CA PHE A 412 7.15 20.54 8.10
C PHE A 412 7.79 20.94 9.43
N SER A 413 6.96 21.23 10.43
CA SER A 413 7.39 21.52 11.79
C SER A 413 6.64 20.63 12.76
N LEU A 414 7.38 20.06 13.71
CA LEU A 414 6.82 19.34 14.85
C LEU A 414 7.39 19.96 16.12
N LYS A 415 6.51 20.49 16.98
CA LYS A 415 6.86 21.04 18.28
C LYS A 415 6.23 20.20 19.38
N LEU A 416 7.05 19.80 20.34
CA LEU A 416 6.66 19.02 21.50
C LEU A 416 7.00 19.83 22.75
N ASN A 417 6.02 20.15 23.59
CA ASN A 417 6.19 20.99 24.79
C ASN A 417 6.95 22.31 24.51
N ALA A 418 6.56 23.00 23.42
CA ALA A 418 7.18 24.23 22.92
C ALA A 418 8.63 24.11 22.40
N GLN A 419 9.27 22.94 22.49
CA GLN A 419 10.56 22.67 21.86
C GLN A 419 10.37 22.18 20.42
N GLU A 420 11.12 22.76 19.49
CA GLU A 420 11.15 22.32 18.10
C GLU A 420 11.89 20.98 17.98
N ARG A 421 11.18 19.94 17.53
CA ARG A 421 11.75 18.60 17.34
C ARG A 421 12.32 18.41 15.94
N VAL A 422 11.74 19.09 14.95
CA VAL A 422 12.14 19.05 13.55
C VAL A 422 12.48 20.46 13.10
N ASN A 423 13.71 20.63 12.62
CA ASN A 423 14.18 21.91 12.09
C ASN A 423 13.37 22.30 10.85
N THR A 424 12.63 23.40 10.96
CA THR A 424 11.79 23.99 9.91
C THR A 424 12.54 24.40 8.65
N ASN A 425 13.87 24.57 8.73
CA ASN A 425 14.72 24.88 7.58
C ASN A 425 15.05 23.65 6.72
N LEU A 426 14.67 22.45 7.15
CA LEU A 426 14.89 21.24 6.37
C LEU A 426 14.05 21.28 5.09
N GLN A 427 14.71 20.98 3.98
CA GLN A 427 14.03 20.84 2.70
C GLN A 427 13.09 19.61 2.75
N PRO A 428 11.89 19.69 2.15
CA PRO A 428 10.94 18.56 2.05
C PRO A 428 11.56 17.30 1.43
N SER A 429 12.52 17.47 0.52
CA SER A 429 13.29 16.38 -0.07
C SER A 429 14.01 15.53 0.99
N TYR A 430 14.46 16.12 2.10
CA TYR A 430 15.09 15.41 3.21
C TYR A 430 14.12 14.42 3.88
N LEU A 431 12.86 14.83 4.09
CA LEU A 431 11.80 13.99 4.68
C LEU A 431 11.39 12.83 3.76
N ARG A 432 11.62 12.96 2.45
CA ARG A 432 11.33 11.92 1.47
C ARG A 432 12.50 11.00 1.17
N THR A 433 13.74 11.47 1.31
CA THR A 433 14.93 10.73 0.86
C THR A 433 15.79 10.22 2.01
N VAL A 434 16.00 11.04 3.04
CA VAL A 434 16.87 10.70 4.17
C VAL A 434 16.08 10.05 5.29
N GLN A 435 14.91 10.59 5.65
CA GLN A 435 14.06 9.98 6.69
C GLN A 435 13.58 8.57 6.29
N THR A 436 13.46 8.30 5.00
CA THR A 436 13.07 6.98 4.47
C THR A 436 14.17 5.94 4.57
N LEU A 437 15.39 6.30 4.98
CA LEU A 437 16.44 5.31 5.27
C LEU A 437 16.10 4.41 6.46
N ALA A 438 15.17 4.84 7.32
CA ALA A 438 14.59 4.02 8.38
C ALA A 438 13.52 3.02 7.86
N PHE A 439 13.28 2.98 6.56
CA PHE A 439 12.27 2.12 5.93
C PHE A 439 12.92 1.23 4.86
N ASN A 440 12.21 0.18 4.44
CA ASN A 440 12.68 -0.76 3.43
C ASN A 440 12.76 -0.15 2.02
N ASN A 441 11.94 0.86 1.72
CA ASN A 441 11.91 1.49 0.41
C ASN A 441 11.75 3.01 0.49
N ARG A 442 12.18 3.69 -0.59
CA ARG A 442 11.96 5.13 -0.78
C ARG A 442 10.68 5.33 -1.60
N PRO A 443 9.77 6.20 -1.16
CA PRO A 443 8.53 6.43 -1.85
C PRO A 443 8.74 7.39 -3.03
N ARG A 444 7.76 7.39 -3.94
CA ARG A 444 7.64 8.42 -4.98
C ARG A 444 7.47 9.84 -4.42
N LYS A 445 7.64 10.85 -5.28
CA LYS A 445 7.50 12.27 -4.91
C LYS A 445 6.09 12.57 -4.36
N GLY A 446 6.02 13.43 -3.35
CA GLY A 446 4.78 13.82 -2.69
C GLY A 446 4.37 13.00 -1.48
N ILE A 447 5.10 11.91 -1.19
CA ILE A 447 4.96 11.15 0.05
C ILE A 447 6.14 11.48 0.95
N TYR A 448 5.85 11.84 2.20
CA TYR A 448 6.83 12.25 3.20
C TYR A 448 6.65 11.44 4.47
N THR A 449 7.74 11.28 5.20
CA THR A 449 7.73 10.60 6.49
C THR A 449 8.66 11.27 7.48
N TYR A 450 8.34 11.13 8.76
CA TYR A 450 9.24 11.44 9.86
C TYR A 450 9.28 10.25 10.80
N SER A 451 10.45 9.62 10.92
CA SER A 451 10.63 8.44 11.77
C SER A 451 11.20 8.82 13.13
N PHE A 452 10.59 8.29 14.19
CA PHE A 452 11.17 8.26 15.55
C PHE A 452 11.94 6.97 15.81
N ALA A 453 11.74 5.95 14.97
CA ALA A 453 12.38 4.64 15.04
C ALA A 453 13.64 4.58 14.16
N LEU A 454 14.63 3.78 14.57
CA LEU A 454 15.80 3.46 13.75
C LEU A 454 15.45 2.61 12.51
N ASP A 455 14.63 1.58 12.71
CA ASP A 455 14.02 0.77 11.66
C ASP A 455 12.50 0.75 11.88
N SER A 456 11.83 1.55 11.06
CA SER A 456 10.38 1.68 11.11
C SER A 456 9.67 0.52 10.44
N SER A 457 10.30 -0.18 9.49
CA SER A 457 9.66 -1.28 8.77
C SER A 457 9.63 -2.57 9.58
N SER A 458 10.55 -2.73 10.53
CA SER A 458 10.51 -3.84 11.46
C SER A 458 9.26 -3.80 12.37
N PRO A 459 8.58 -4.93 12.61
CA PRO A 459 7.52 -5.01 13.61
C PRO A 459 8.07 -4.82 15.03
N TYR A 460 9.37 -5.01 15.25
CA TYR A 460 10.01 -4.85 16.55
C TYR A 460 10.27 -3.36 16.87
N PRO A 461 10.11 -2.95 18.13
CA PRO A 461 10.37 -1.58 18.53
C PRO A 461 11.86 -1.24 18.48
N THR A 462 12.25 -0.29 17.63
CA THR A 462 13.62 0.26 17.57
C THR A 462 13.65 1.77 17.87
N GLY A 463 12.64 2.26 18.60
CA GLY A 463 12.46 3.67 18.95
C GLY A 463 11.01 4.13 18.79
N THR A 464 10.48 4.81 19.81
CA THR A 464 9.13 5.39 19.80
C THR A 464 9.11 6.65 20.65
N VAL A 465 8.23 7.60 20.30
CA VAL A 465 7.90 8.74 21.17
C VAL A 465 6.56 8.49 21.85
N ASN A 466 6.54 8.60 23.18
CA ASN A 466 5.32 8.40 23.95
C ASN A 466 4.46 9.67 23.98
N PHE A 467 3.48 9.76 23.08
CA PHE A 467 2.61 10.93 22.97
C PHE A 467 1.62 11.09 24.13
N SER A 468 1.38 10.08 24.98
CA SER A 468 0.52 10.22 26.17
C SER A 468 1.13 11.13 27.23
N ARG A 469 2.47 11.17 27.32
CA ARG A 469 3.21 11.99 28.30
C ARG A 469 3.43 13.43 27.85
N ILE A 470 3.12 13.76 26.59
CA ILE A 470 3.38 15.08 26.02
C ILE A 470 2.06 15.86 26.03
N HIS A 471 2.04 17.04 26.64
CA HIS A 471 0.83 17.85 26.73
C HIS A 471 0.63 18.71 25.48
N ASN A 472 1.67 19.46 25.09
CA ASN A 472 1.60 20.36 23.94
C ASN A 472 2.25 19.71 22.74
N ARG A 473 1.47 19.52 21.68
CA ARG A 473 1.83 18.74 20.49
C ARG A 473 1.31 19.48 19.28
N ASP A 474 2.19 20.26 18.65
CA ASP A 474 1.83 21.12 17.53
C ASP A 474 2.54 20.63 16.28
N LEU A 475 1.77 20.30 15.23
CA LEU A 475 2.27 19.96 13.91
C LEU A 475 1.83 21.03 12.93
N ARG A 476 2.80 21.53 12.17
CA ARG A 476 2.59 22.53 11.13
C ARG A 476 3.13 22.03 9.81
N ILE A 477 2.31 22.07 8.76
CA ILE A 477 2.70 21.75 7.39
C ILE A 477 2.37 22.95 6.51
N VAL A 478 3.35 23.45 5.77
CA VAL A 478 3.13 24.51 4.79
C VAL A 478 3.19 23.89 3.40
N ALA A 479 2.12 24.03 2.63
CA ALA A 479 2.10 23.56 1.25
C ALA A 479 2.86 24.52 0.33
N ASN A 480 3.35 23.98 -0.79
CA ASN A 480 4.02 24.76 -1.81
C ASN A 480 2.99 25.36 -2.77
N GLY A 481 2.88 26.69 -2.78
CA GLY A 481 1.97 27.42 -3.68
C GLY A 481 2.29 27.26 -5.17
N ASN A 482 3.51 26.85 -5.51
CA ASN A 482 3.92 26.59 -6.90
C ASN A 482 3.42 25.22 -7.40
N HIS A 483 2.95 24.37 -6.48
CA HIS A 483 2.40 23.07 -6.81
C HIS A 483 0.90 23.20 -7.15
N GLY A 484 0.59 23.69 -8.36
CA GLY A 484 -0.77 23.68 -8.92
C GLY A 484 -0.95 24.74 -10.00
N ALA A 485 -1.61 24.36 -11.10
CA ALA A 485 -2.20 25.35 -12.00
C ALA A 485 -3.18 26.23 -11.19
N ALA A 486 -3.25 27.52 -11.51
CA ALA A 486 -4.23 28.41 -10.88
C ALA A 486 -5.64 27.92 -11.27
N GLY A 487 -6.32 27.24 -10.35
CA GLY A 487 -7.62 26.64 -10.56
C GLY A 487 -8.06 25.86 -9.33
N ASP A 488 -9.37 25.79 -9.13
CA ASP A 488 -10.16 25.41 -7.95
C ASP A 488 -9.95 23.99 -7.35
N SER A 489 -8.83 23.32 -7.58
CA SER A 489 -8.61 21.95 -7.12
C SER A 489 -8.53 21.83 -5.59
N VAL A 490 -9.48 21.12 -4.98
CA VAL A 490 -9.48 20.82 -3.54
C VAL A 490 -8.37 19.81 -3.21
N LYS A 491 -7.27 20.30 -2.61
CA LYS A 491 -6.15 19.48 -2.15
C LYS A 491 -6.38 19.02 -0.72
N GLU A 492 -6.02 17.78 -0.41
CA GLU A 492 -6.16 17.16 0.91
C GLU A 492 -4.86 16.66 1.55
N LEU A 493 -4.48 17.16 2.73
CA LEU A 493 -3.47 16.53 3.59
C LEU A 493 -3.98 15.21 4.17
N ILE A 494 -3.33 14.14 3.74
CA ILE A 494 -3.44 12.81 4.30
C ILE A 494 -2.31 12.64 5.33
N LEU A 495 -2.67 12.33 6.57
CA LEU A 495 -1.75 12.22 7.70
C LEU A 495 -2.08 10.95 8.51
N TYR A 496 -1.09 10.06 8.62
CA TYR A 496 -1.16 8.82 9.39
C TYR A 496 -0.04 8.77 10.43
N ALA A 497 -0.30 8.07 11.53
CA ALA A 497 0.70 7.75 12.53
C ALA A 497 0.64 6.28 12.88
N GLU A 498 1.79 5.61 12.81
CA GLU A 498 1.91 4.21 13.21
C GLU A 498 2.37 4.13 14.65
N SER A 499 1.58 3.48 15.49
CA SER A 499 1.86 3.39 16.92
C SER A 499 1.87 1.95 17.41
N ILE A 500 2.74 1.70 18.39
CA ILE A 500 2.86 0.40 19.03
C ILE A 500 1.82 0.28 20.12
N ASN A 501 1.14 -0.86 20.13
CA ASN A 501 0.18 -1.22 21.13
C ASN A 501 0.37 -2.69 21.53
N ILE A 502 -0.34 -3.11 22.57
CA ILE A 502 -0.34 -4.50 23.04
C ILE A 502 -1.73 -5.05 22.80
N PHE A 503 -1.80 -6.11 22.01
CA PHE A 503 -3.02 -6.87 21.76
C PHE A 503 -3.10 -8.02 22.75
N GLU A 504 -4.19 -8.13 23.49
CA GLU A 504 -4.44 -9.21 24.44
C GLU A 504 -5.80 -9.87 24.18
N ILE A 505 -5.82 -11.20 24.21
CA ILE A 505 -7.03 -12.02 24.26
C ILE A 505 -6.90 -12.92 25.48
N ALA A 506 -7.86 -12.89 26.39
CA ALA A 506 -7.84 -13.72 27.60
C ALA A 506 -9.21 -14.34 27.90
N ALA A 507 -9.20 -15.47 28.61
CA ALA A 507 -10.40 -16.08 29.15
C ALA A 507 -11.18 -15.07 30.01
N GLY A 508 -12.46 -14.83 29.68
CA GLY A 508 -13.32 -13.88 30.39
C GLY A 508 -13.14 -12.39 30.07
N LYS A 509 -12.20 -12.02 29.18
CA LYS A 509 -12.12 -10.67 28.60
C LYS A 509 -12.67 -10.65 27.17
N THR A 510 -13.29 -9.55 26.77
CA THR A 510 -13.52 -9.28 25.35
C THR A 510 -12.16 -9.14 24.66
N ALA A 511 -12.03 -9.75 23.47
CA ALA A 511 -10.81 -9.68 22.67
C ALA A 511 -10.59 -8.24 22.18
N GLY A 512 -9.36 -7.72 22.26
CA GLY A 512 -9.05 -6.35 21.80
C GLY A 512 -8.91 -5.30 22.89
N GLN A 513 -8.74 -5.69 24.16
CA GLN A 513 -8.29 -4.74 25.17
C GLN A 513 -6.82 -4.36 24.90
N PHE A 514 -6.63 -3.18 24.33
CA PHE A 514 -5.33 -2.55 24.22
C PHE A 514 -4.84 -2.15 25.62
N ALA A 515 -3.68 -2.67 26.04
CA ALA A 515 -3.18 -2.44 27.39
C ALA A 515 -2.83 -0.96 27.70
N TYR A 516 -2.70 -0.12 26.67
CA TYR A 516 -2.61 1.33 26.82
C TYR A 516 -3.98 2.00 26.83
N THR A 517 -4.85 1.62 27.77
CA THR A 517 -5.89 2.51 28.28
C THR A 517 -5.23 3.41 29.33
N ALA A 518 -4.91 4.65 28.95
CA ALA A 518 -4.59 5.70 29.91
C ALA A 518 -5.89 6.32 30.44
#